data_AF-A0A3P6RWI5-F1
#
_entry.id   AF-A0A3P6RWI5-F1
#
_cell.length_a   1.000
_cell.length_b   1.000
_cell.length_c   1.000
_cell.angle_alpha   90.00
_cell.angle_beta   90.00
_cell.angle_gamma   90.00
#
_symmetry.space_group_name_H-M   'P 1'
#
loop_
_entity.id
_entity.type
_entity.pdbx_description
1 polymer ?
#
loop_
_entity_poly.entity_id
_entity_poly.type
_entity_poly.pdbx_seq_one_letter_code
_entity_poly.pdbx_strand_id
1 'polypeptide(L)' 'MHCSILLFAEVTSYSTPAKLIAPGLVVPGTLSITATDLFFDADEENPLYKKQDPKALIGPEDV' A
#
# COMPACT_ATOMS: atom_id res chain seq x y z
N MET A 1 15.92 -31.51 -5.71
CA MET A 1 14.79 -30.98 -4.91
C MET A 1 15.08 -29.55 -4.44
N HIS A 2 15.58 -28.71 -5.36
CA HIS A 2 15.96 -27.31 -5.08
C HIS A 2 14.98 -26.33 -5.76
N CYS A 3 13.80 -26.84 -6.16
CA CYS A 3 12.78 -26.09 -6.90
C CYS A 3 11.58 -25.71 -6.02
N SER A 4 11.66 -25.96 -4.71
CA SER A 4 10.58 -25.64 -3.76
C SER A 4 10.78 -24.31 -3.03
N ILE A 5 11.89 -23.60 -3.26
CA ILE A 5 12.23 -22.36 -2.54
C ILE A 5 11.64 -21.11 -3.23
N LEU A 6 11.21 -21.22 -4.49
CA LEU A 6 10.66 -20.08 -5.25
C LEU A 6 9.13 -19.97 -5.22
N LEU A 7 8.44 -20.78 -4.42
CA LEU A 7 6.97 -20.78 -4.33
C LEU A 7 6.42 -20.01 -3.12
N PHE A 8 7.26 -19.21 -2.45
CA PHE A 8 6.79 -18.08 -1.66
C PHE A 8 6.72 -16.84 -2.57
N ALA A 9 6.04 -16.97 -3.71
CA ALA A 9 5.37 -15.81 -4.26
C ALA A 9 4.33 -15.47 -3.20
N GLU A 10 4.58 -14.42 -2.44
CA GLU A 10 3.75 -13.93 -1.36
C GLU A 10 2.27 -13.98 -1.78
N VAL A 11 1.55 -15.00 -1.29
CA VAL A 11 0.17 -15.23 -1.70
C VAL A 11 -0.67 -14.17 -0.99
N THR A 12 -0.98 -13.09 -1.69
CA THR A 12 -2.01 -12.14 -1.26
C THR A 12 -3.32 -12.91 -1.13
N SER A 13 -3.74 -13.12 0.11
CA SER A 13 -4.97 -13.86 0.42
C SER A 13 -6.20 -13.02 0.12
N TYR A 14 -6.10 -11.70 0.30
CA TYR A 14 -7.18 -10.75 0.01
C TYR A 14 -6.59 -9.46 -0.55
N SER A 15 -7.14 -9.00 -1.68
CA SER A 15 -6.82 -7.70 -2.26
C SER A 15 -8.12 -6.93 -2.48
N THR A 16 -8.20 -5.72 -1.95
CA THR A 16 -9.40 -4.89 -2.07
C THR A 16 -9.03 -3.42 -2.27
N PRO A 17 -9.80 -2.67 -3.08
CA PRO A 17 -9.72 -1.22 -3.09
C PRO A 17 -9.95 -0.65 -1.68
N ALA A 18 -9.11 0.29 -1.27
CA ALA A 18 -9.15 0.92 0.05
C ALA A 18 -8.70 2.39 -0.02
N LYS A 19 -8.88 3.10 1.09
CA LYS A 19 -8.35 4.46 1.27
C LYS A 19 -7.63 4.54 2.61
N LEU A 20 -6.39 5.01 2.59
CA LEU A 20 -5.63 5.33 3.79
C LEU A 20 -6.07 6.71 4.27
N ILE A 21 -6.53 6.80 5.52
CA ILE A 21 -7.01 8.03 6.15
C ILE A 21 -6.10 8.36 7.32
N ALA A 22 -5.50 9.55 7.27
CA ALA A 22 -4.73 10.13 8.36
C ALA A 22 -5.10 11.63 8.51
N PRO A 23 -4.72 12.30 9.61
CA PRO A 23 -5.01 13.72 9.78
C PRO A 23 -4.46 14.55 8.61
N GLY A 24 -5.34 15.18 7.83
CA GLY A 24 -4.96 15.98 6.66
C GLY A 24 -4.57 15.18 5.40
N LEU A 25 -4.74 13.86 5.40
CA LEU A 25 -4.34 12.99 4.29
C LEU A 25 -5.41 11.94 3.97
N VAL A 26 -5.76 11.83 2.69
CA VAL A 26 -6.62 10.77 2.15
C VAL A 26 -5.99 10.21 0.88
N VAL A 27 -5.43 9.01 0.98
CA VAL A 27 -4.75 8.35 -0.15
C VAL A 27 -5.59 7.17 -0.64
N PRO A 28 -6.11 7.20 -1.88
CA PRO A 28 -6.73 6.03 -2.50
C PRO A 28 -5.68 4.99 -2.89
N GLY A 29 -6.04 3.71 -2.84
CA GLY A 29 -5.12 2.63 -3.18
C GLY A 29 -5.73 1.24 -3.07
N THR A 30 -4.86 0.23 -3.13
CA THR A 30 -5.24 -1.18 -2.96
C THR A 30 -4.59 -1.71 -1.69
N LEU A 31 -5.39 -2.35 -0.84
CA LEU A 31 -4.93 -3.04 0.35
C LEU A 31 -4.79 -4.53 0.04
N SER A 32 -3.59 -5.05 0.20
CA SER A 32 -3.22 -6.44 -0.02
C SER A 32 -2.80 -7.08 1.30
N ILE A 33 -3.50 -8.13 1.70
CA ILE A 33 -3.27 -8.84 2.97
C ILE A 33 -2.75 -10.24 2.68
N THR A 34 -1.64 -10.58 3.32
CA THR A 34 -0.99 -11.89 3.24
C THR A 34 -1.10 -12.58 4.60
N ALA A 35 -0.51 -13.76 4.76
CA ALA A 35 -0.59 -14.51 6.03
C ALA A 35 0.16 -13.84 7.19
N THR A 36 1.18 -13.04 6.88
CA THR A 36 2.09 -12.45 7.88
C THR A 36 2.16 -10.93 7.77
N ASP A 37 1.81 -10.38 6.61
CA ASP A 37 2.10 -8.99 6.27
C ASP A 37 0.91 -8.33 5.58
N LEU A 38 0.96 -7.00 5.54
CA LEU A 38 -0.05 -6.16 4.94
C LEU A 38 0.63 -5.06 4.13
N PHE A 39 0.21 -4.93 2.88
CA PHE A 39 0.77 -4.01 1.90
C PHE A 39 -0.32 -3.06 1.42
N PHE A 40 0.06 -1.80 1.19
CA PHE A 40 -0.82 -0.79 0.64
C PHE A 40 -0.15 -0.12 -0.56
N ASP A 41 -0.77 -0.26 -1.72
CA ASP A 41 -0.32 0.36 -2.96
C ASP A 41 -1.14 1.61 -3.22
N ALA A 42 -0.50 2.78 -3.15
CA ALA A 42 -1.16 4.05 -3.44
C ALA A 42 -1.49 4.19 -4.93
N ASP A 43 -2.71 4.67 -5.22
CA ASP A 43 -3.13 5.03 -6.57
C ASP A 43 -2.68 6.46 -6.88
N GLU A 44 -1.43 6.59 -7.33
CA GLU A 44 -0.81 7.89 -7.64
C GLU A 44 -1.46 8.61 -8.83
N GLU A 45 -2.11 7.86 -9.71
CA GLU A 45 -2.80 8.42 -10.87
C GLU A 45 -4.09 9.14 -10.47
N ASN A 46 -4.66 8.78 -9.32
CA ASN A 46 -5.90 9.30 -8.80
C ASN A 46 -5.85 10.83 -8.57
N PRO A 47 -6.87 11.58 -9.04
CA PRO A 47 -6.96 13.02 -8.75
C PRO A 47 -6.99 13.34 -7.25
N LEU A 48 -7.47 12.42 -6.40
CA LEU A 48 -7.46 12.61 -4.94
C LEU A 48 -6.04 12.56 -4.38
N TYR A 49 -5.19 11.66 -4.88
CA TYR A 49 -3.79 11.57 -4.49
C TYR A 49 -3.01 12.84 -4.88
N LYS A 50 -3.18 13.27 -6.14
CA LYS A 50 -2.50 14.47 -6.68
C LYS A 50 -2.90 15.78 -5.99
N LYS A 51 -4.02 15.79 -5.27
CA LYS A 51 -4.49 16.96 -4.49
C LYS A 51 -3.95 16.97 -3.06
N GLN A 52 -3.33 15.88 -2.59
CA GLN A 52 -2.74 15.83 -1.25
C GLN A 52 -1.51 16.75 -1.17
N ASP A 53 -1.25 17.31 0.01
CA ASP A 53 -0.04 18.09 0.25
C ASP A 53 1.18 17.15 0.17
N PRO A 54 2.19 17.44 -0.67
CA PRO A 54 3.41 16.62 -0.75
C PRO A 54 4.10 16.43 0.59
N LYS A 55 4.01 17.40 1.51
CA LYS A 55 4.56 17.27 2.86
C LYS A 55 3.81 16.29 3.74
N ALA A 56 2.51 16.09 3.48
CA ALA A 56 1.70 15.11 4.20
C ALA A 56 1.89 13.68 3.66
N LEU A 57 2.49 13.53 2.46
CA LEU A 57 2.86 12.23 1.87
C LEU A 57 4.22 11.72 2.35
N ILE A 58 5.05 12.59 2.94
CA ILE A 58 6.35 12.23 3.51
C ILE A 58 6.12 11.60 4.87
N GLY A 59 6.58 10.35 5.04
CA GLY A 59 6.47 9.62 6.30
C GLY A 59 7.31 10.26 7.42
N PRO A 60 7.03 9.93 8.69
CA PRO A 60 7.80 10.43 9.84
C PRO A 60 9.26 9.93 9.89
N GLU A 61 9.68 9.10 8.93
CA GLU A 61 11.04 8.60 8.78
C GLU A 61 11.98 9.56 8.04
N ASP A 62 11.47 10.66 7.48
CA ASP A 62 12.23 11.66 6.70
C ASP A 62 12.28 13.06 7.36
N VAL A 63 12.16 13.17 8.69
CA VAL A 63 12.30 14.45 9.44
C VAL A 63 13.42 14.39 10.48
#